data_AF-A0A7X4YK53-F1
#
_entry.id   AF-A0A7X4YK53-F1
#
_cell.length_a   1.000
_cell.length_b   1.000
_cell.length_c   1.000
_cell.angle_alpha   90.00
_cell.angle_beta   90.00
_cell.angle_gamma   90.00
#
_symmetry.space_group_name_H-M   'P 1'
#
loop_
_entity.id
_entity.type
_entity.pdbx_description
1 polymer ?
#
loop_
_entity_poly.entity_id
_entity_poly.type
_entity_poly.pdbx_seq_one_letter_code
_entity_poly.pdbx_strand_id
1 'polypeptide(L)'
;MRKKFIVVIGLFALSLSACGAAEEKNADRTVGDDHPQTKVSGSASWAYAFVVWNHGQTYAISDEAVPEAEIGRQIGEVRRNVSNMDSIAVPEGEAIQPYEKQDGDSSLLKEGSKLFELTGTAVDSAIVVMNGGNYVKAARAE
;
A
#
# COMPACT_ATOMS: atom_id res chain seq x y z
N MET A 1 -12.47 -17.16 -41.40
CA MET A 1 -11.03 -17.15 -41.72
C MET A 1 -10.25 -17.40 -40.44
N ARG A 2 -9.45 -18.47 -40.37
CA ARG A 2 -8.73 -18.92 -39.16
C ARG A 2 -7.36 -18.24 -39.09
N LYS A 3 -7.10 -17.42 -38.06
CA LYS A 3 -5.77 -16.83 -37.80
C LYS A 3 -4.98 -17.78 -36.90
N LYS A 4 -3.83 -18.24 -37.40
CA LYS A 4 -2.86 -19.09 -36.69
C LYS A 4 -1.92 -18.18 -35.89
N PHE A 5 -1.76 -18.42 -34.59
CA PHE A 5 -0.73 -17.80 -33.78
C PHE A 5 0.55 -18.62 -33.86
N ILE A 6 1.66 -17.99 -34.24
CA ILE A 6 3.00 -18.58 -34.22
C ILE A 6 3.69 -18.06 -32.96
N VAL A 7 4.09 -18.99 -32.10
CA VAL A 7 4.93 -18.75 -30.91
C VAL A 7 6.38 -18.86 -31.35
N VAL A 8 7.19 -17.83 -31.08
CA VAL A 8 8.65 -17.88 -31.26
C VAL A 8 9.30 -17.70 -29.89
N ILE A 9 9.87 -18.78 -29.38
CA ILE A 9 10.73 -18.82 -28.19
C ILE A 9 12.14 -18.46 -28.67
N GLY A 10 12.68 -17.36 -28.14
CA GLY A 10 14.02 -16.85 -28.46
C GLY A 10 14.98 -17.00 -27.29
N LEU A 11 15.87 -17.98 -27.43
CA LEU A 11 17.00 -18.37 -26.58
C LEU A 11 18.00 -17.21 -26.36
N PHE A 12 18.40 -16.92 -25.11
CA PHE A 12 19.48 -15.97 -24.81
C PHE A 12 20.65 -16.75 -24.19
N ALA A 13 21.78 -16.80 -24.91
CA ALA A 13 22.99 -17.52 -24.51
C ALA A 13 24.15 -16.56 -24.22
N LEU A 14 24.75 -16.73 -23.04
CA LEU A 14 26.17 -16.68 -22.67
C LEU A 14 27.11 -15.61 -23.26
N SER A 15 27.84 -14.93 -22.38
CA SER A 15 29.32 -15.02 -22.36
C SER A 15 29.94 -14.46 -21.07
N LEU A 16 30.92 -15.19 -20.56
CA LEU A 16 31.82 -14.81 -19.48
C LEU A 16 32.91 -13.85 -20.00
N SER A 17 33.42 -12.96 -19.15
CA SER A 17 34.83 -12.57 -19.16
C SER A 17 35.28 -12.08 -17.79
N ALA A 18 36.38 -12.68 -17.35
CA ALA A 18 37.11 -12.46 -16.11
C ALA A 18 38.05 -11.24 -16.22
N CYS A 19 38.43 -10.63 -15.09
CA CYS A 19 39.84 -10.36 -14.74
C CYS A 19 39.96 -9.69 -13.35
N GLY A 20 40.96 -10.09 -12.56
CA GLY A 20 41.61 -9.22 -11.59
C GLY A 20 41.57 -9.66 -10.12
N ALA A 21 42.63 -10.33 -9.68
CA ALA A 21 42.99 -10.50 -8.27
C ALA A 21 44.13 -9.52 -7.90
N ALA A 22 44.02 -8.85 -6.73
CA ALA A 22 45.10 -8.32 -5.89
C ALA A 22 44.43 -7.78 -4.62
N GLU A 23 44.57 -8.41 -3.45
CA GLU A 23 45.70 -8.38 -2.50
C GLU A 23 45.38 -7.46 -1.30
N GLU A 24 45.96 -7.84 -0.16
CA GLU A 24 45.43 -7.76 1.19
C GLU A 24 45.59 -6.39 1.86
N LYS A 25 44.68 -6.08 2.81
CA LYS A 25 45.11 -5.46 4.07
C LYS A 25 44.18 -5.83 5.22
N ASN A 26 44.63 -6.82 5.99
CA ASN A 26 44.17 -7.08 7.34
C ASN A 26 44.61 -5.91 8.23
N ALA A 27 43.65 -5.23 8.85
CA ALA A 27 43.87 -4.32 9.96
C ALA A 27 42.67 -4.42 10.89
N ASP A 28 42.73 -5.44 11.76
CA ASP A 28 42.37 -5.38 13.17
C ASP A 28 42.20 -3.94 13.69
N ARG A 29 40.96 -3.57 14.03
CA ARG A 29 40.59 -2.63 15.10
C ARG A 29 39.19 -2.97 15.59
N THR A 30 39.13 -3.84 16.58
CA THR A 30 38.03 -3.86 17.56
C THR A 30 38.07 -2.59 18.42
N VAL A 31 36.90 -2.27 19.00
CA VAL A 31 36.58 -1.28 20.05
C VAL A 31 35.92 0.01 19.53
N GLY A 32 34.62 0.10 19.82
CA GLY A 32 33.78 1.29 19.66
C GLY A 32 32.29 0.96 19.79
N ASP A 33 31.88 0.35 20.91
CA ASP A 33 30.49 0.29 21.36
C ASP A 33 29.93 1.72 21.56
N ASP A 34 28.60 1.81 21.56
CA ASP A 34 27.76 3.01 21.78
C ASP A 34 27.38 3.85 20.55
N HIS A 35 26.68 3.23 19.61
CA HIS A 35 25.47 3.86 19.07
C HIS A 35 24.33 2.90 19.35
N PRO A 36 23.23 3.29 20.02
CA PRO A 36 22.06 2.44 20.03
C PRO A 36 21.64 2.28 18.57
N GLN A 37 21.83 1.08 18.03
CA GLN A 37 21.07 0.65 16.88
C GLN A 37 19.62 0.59 17.33
N THR A 38 18.93 1.72 17.29
CA THR A 38 17.49 1.76 17.43
C THR A 38 16.93 1.14 16.15
N LYS A 39 16.92 -0.19 16.11
CA LYS A 39 15.97 -0.93 15.31
C LYS A 39 14.59 -0.58 15.86
N VAL A 40 14.02 0.52 15.41
CA VAL A 40 12.57 0.69 15.45
C VAL A 40 12.03 -0.15 14.30
N SER A 41 12.02 -1.47 14.48
CA SER A 41 11.12 -2.35 13.72
C SER A 41 9.80 -2.36 14.47
N GLY A 42 9.06 -1.27 14.37
CA GLY A 42 7.68 -1.19 14.80
C GLY A 42 6.78 -1.17 13.59
N SER A 43 6.71 -2.25 12.80
CA SER A 43 5.68 -2.35 11.75
C SER A 43 4.31 -2.31 12.42
N ALA A 44 3.78 -1.11 12.64
CA ALA A 44 2.42 -0.88 13.02
C ALA A 44 1.56 -1.30 11.83
N SER A 45 1.16 -2.56 11.84
CA SER A 45 0.30 -3.14 10.83
C SER A 45 -1.14 -2.96 11.31
N TRP A 46 -1.93 -2.25 10.51
CA TRP A 46 -3.37 -2.15 10.74
C TRP A 46 -4.00 -3.54 10.80
N ALA A 47 -4.96 -3.75 11.70
CA ALA A 47 -5.63 -5.04 11.83
C ALA A 47 -6.40 -5.47 10.56
N TYR A 48 -6.77 -4.50 9.71
CA TYR A 48 -7.45 -4.72 8.43
C TYR A 48 -7.19 -3.56 7.46
N ALA A 49 -7.45 -3.79 6.17
CA ALA A 49 -7.40 -2.75 5.14
C ALA A 49 -8.61 -1.82 5.26
N PHE A 50 -8.42 -0.50 5.20
CA PHE A 50 -9.51 0.45 5.39
C PHE A 50 -9.40 1.72 4.54
N VAL A 51 -10.50 2.45 4.49
CA VAL A 51 -10.56 3.86 4.13
C VAL A 51 -11.40 4.63 5.15
N VAL A 52 -11.01 5.86 5.46
CA VAL A 52 -11.76 6.78 6.32
C VAL A 52 -12.51 7.76 5.44
N TRP A 53 -13.81 7.91 5.67
CA TRP A 53 -14.66 8.80 4.90
C TRP A 53 -15.89 9.22 5.71
N ASN A 54 -16.56 10.30 5.28
CA ASN A 54 -17.81 10.80 5.86
C ASN A 54 -17.72 11.08 7.35
N HIS A 55 -16.96 12.10 7.72
CA HIS A 55 -16.81 12.56 9.10
C HIS A 55 -16.09 11.53 10.01
N GLY A 56 -14.99 10.97 9.49
CA GLY A 56 -14.10 10.10 10.26
C GLY A 56 -14.58 8.66 10.43
N GLN A 57 -15.64 8.25 9.72
CA GLN A 57 -16.10 6.86 9.74
C GLN A 57 -15.08 5.97 9.02
N THR A 58 -14.80 4.81 9.61
CA THR A 58 -13.87 3.85 9.02
C THR A 58 -14.66 2.78 8.27
N TYR A 59 -14.26 2.52 7.03
CA TYR A 59 -14.81 1.45 6.19
C TYR A 59 -13.74 0.40 5.96
N ALA A 60 -14.00 -0.83 6.39
CA ALA A 60 -13.13 -1.96 6.16
C ALA A 60 -13.28 -2.45 4.72
N ILE A 61 -12.16 -2.47 3.98
CA ILE A 61 -12.09 -2.93 2.59
C ILE A 61 -12.06 -4.45 2.61
N SER A 62 -12.96 -5.07 1.85
CA SER A 62 -13.05 -6.52 1.68
C SER A 62 -12.62 -6.94 0.27
N ASP A 63 -12.54 -8.24 0.04
CA ASP A 63 -12.37 -8.82 -1.31
C ASP A 63 -13.71 -9.10 -2.01
N GLU A 64 -14.85 -8.67 -1.44
CA GLU A 64 -16.18 -8.80 -2.04
C GLU A 64 -16.28 -7.91 -3.28
N ALA A 65 -16.19 -8.53 -4.46
CA ALA A 65 -16.27 -7.83 -5.74
C ALA A 65 -17.67 -7.24 -5.97
N VAL A 66 -17.70 -6.02 -6.50
CA VAL A 66 -18.93 -5.29 -6.85
C VAL A 66 -19.06 -5.21 -8.37
N PRO A 67 -20.17 -5.67 -8.97
CA PRO A 67 -20.43 -5.53 -10.39
C PRO A 67 -20.51 -4.06 -10.81
N GLU A 68 -20.03 -3.72 -12.02
CA GLU A 68 -20.06 -2.33 -12.51
C GLU A 68 -21.47 -1.72 -12.53
N ALA A 69 -22.51 -2.54 -12.76
CA ALA A 69 -23.90 -2.11 -12.76
C ALA A 69 -24.41 -1.65 -11.38
N GLU A 70 -23.73 -2.00 -10.30
CA GLU A 70 -24.08 -1.63 -8.93
C GLU A 70 -23.26 -0.43 -8.42
N ILE A 71 -22.32 0.07 -9.21
CA ILE A 71 -21.50 1.23 -8.84
C ILE A 71 -22.28 2.51 -9.11
N GLY A 72 -22.53 3.27 -8.04
CA GLY A 72 -23.20 4.57 -8.12
C GLY A 72 -22.23 5.72 -8.42
N ARG A 73 -22.62 6.93 -8.02
CA ARG A 73 -21.79 8.13 -8.26
C ARG A 73 -20.53 8.13 -7.40
N GLN A 74 -19.52 8.86 -7.85
CA GLN A 74 -18.35 9.17 -7.02
C GLN A 74 -18.76 10.08 -5.85
N ILE A 75 -18.32 9.73 -4.63
CA ILE A 75 -18.66 10.42 -3.37
C ILE A 75 -17.43 10.95 -2.62
N GLY A 76 -16.23 10.56 -3.06
CA GLY A 76 -15.00 11.01 -2.45
C GLY A 76 -13.77 10.47 -3.14
N GLU A 77 -12.63 10.69 -2.50
CA GLU A 77 -11.33 10.21 -2.93
C GLU A 77 -10.41 10.04 -1.73
N VAL A 78 -9.42 9.18 -1.90
CA VAL A 78 -8.33 8.98 -0.95
C VAL A 78 -7.36 10.16 -1.07
N ARG A 79 -7.05 10.76 0.08
CA ARG A 79 -6.16 11.92 0.19
C ARG A 79 -4.78 11.57 0.70
N ARG A 80 -4.66 10.48 1.47
CA ARG A 80 -3.41 10.05 2.07
C ARG A 80 -3.39 8.53 2.22
N ASN A 81 -2.30 7.91 1.80
CA ASN A 81 -2.04 6.51 2.12
C ASN A 81 -1.28 6.41 3.46
N VAL A 82 -1.88 5.74 4.43
CA VAL A 82 -1.36 5.56 5.79
C VAL A 82 -0.93 4.11 6.05
N SER A 83 -0.51 3.38 5.02
CA SER A 83 -0.14 1.96 5.11
C SER A 83 0.97 1.66 6.12
N ASN A 84 1.84 2.63 6.40
CA ASN A 84 2.85 2.55 7.45
C ASN A 84 2.71 3.73 8.41
N MET A 85 2.34 3.44 9.66
CA MET A 85 2.15 4.44 10.70
C MET A 85 3.46 5.18 11.05
N ASP A 86 4.61 4.53 10.89
CA ASP A 86 5.94 5.13 11.11
C ASP A 86 6.32 6.11 10.00
N SER A 87 5.65 6.04 8.83
CA SER A 87 5.92 6.87 7.65
C SER A 87 4.99 8.07 7.54
N ILE A 88 4.08 8.26 8.50
CA ILE A 88 3.35 9.52 8.67
C ILE A 88 4.41 10.53 9.12
N ALA A 89 5.07 11.18 8.16
CA ALA A 89 6.32 11.91 8.32
C ALA A 89 6.42 12.68 9.64
N VAL A 90 7.23 12.17 10.55
CA VAL A 90 7.82 12.95 11.65
C VAL A 90 9.23 13.32 11.19
N PRO A 91 9.55 14.62 11.02
CA PRO A 91 10.90 15.06 10.77
C PRO A 91 11.88 14.47 11.78
N GLU A 92 13.11 14.16 11.34
CA GLU A 92 14.15 13.61 12.21
C GLU A 92 14.37 14.55 13.42
N GLY A 93 14.14 14.02 14.63
CA GLY A 93 14.22 14.80 15.87
C GLY A 93 12.88 15.29 16.44
N GLU A 94 11.75 15.04 15.77
CA GLU A 94 10.42 15.30 16.33
C GLU A 94 9.87 14.09 17.09
N ALA A 95 9.14 14.35 18.18
CA ALA A 95 8.43 13.33 18.90
C ALA A 95 7.39 12.67 17.99
N ILE A 96 7.31 11.32 18.00
CA ILE A 96 6.31 10.56 17.26
C ILE A 96 4.92 11.16 17.56
N GLN A 97 4.31 11.78 16.56
CA GLN A 97 2.96 12.28 16.71
C GLN A 97 1.99 11.11 16.57
N PRO A 98 1.00 10.96 17.48
CA PRO A 98 0.01 9.92 17.34
C PRO A 98 -0.74 10.10 16.02
N TYR A 99 -1.08 8.99 15.36
CA TYR A 99 -1.89 9.04 14.16
C TYR A 99 -3.24 9.72 14.46
N GLU A 100 -3.48 10.85 13.78
CA GLU A 100 -4.78 11.51 13.77
C GLU A 100 -5.55 11.12 12.52
N LYS A 101 -6.70 10.48 12.75
CA LYS A 101 -7.61 9.99 11.72
C LYS A 101 -8.21 11.16 10.92
N GLN A 102 -8.11 11.11 9.60
CA GLN A 102 -8.66 12.13 8.69
C GLN A 102 -9.45 11.49 7.55
N ASP A 103 -10.48 12.19 7.07
CA ASP A 103 -11.22 11.78 5.88
C ASP A 103 -10.29 11.70 4.66
N GLY A 104 -10.36 10.59 3.94
CA GLY A 104 -9.49 10.26 2.83
C GLY A 104 -8.24 9.48 3.22
N ASP A 105 -8.03 9.14 4.50
CA ASP A 105 -6.97 8.22 4.90
C ASP A 105 -7.30 6.79 4.42
N SER A 106 -6.32 6.08 3.87
CA SER A 106 -6.46 4.65 3.58
C SER A 106 -5.19 3.87 3.90
N SER A 107 -5.32 2.67 4.47
CA SER A 107 -4.18 1.77 4.69
C SER A 107 -3.78 0.96 3.45
N LEU A 108 -4.59 0.98 2.39
CA LEU A 108 -4.38 0.12 1.20
C LEU A 108 -4.39 0.91 -0.11
N LEU A 109 -5.29 1.87 -0.24
CA LEU A 109 -5.57 2.57 -1.48
C LEU A 109 -4.56 3.70 -1.72
N LYS A 110 -4.26 3.98 -2.99
CA LYS A 110 -3.35 5.08 -3.37
C LYS A 110 -4.07 6.42 -3.25
N GLU A 111 -3.30 7.48 -3.06
CA GLU A 111 -3.82 8.85 -3.17
C GLU A 111 -4.48 9.07 -4.54
N GLY A 112 -5.62 9.75 -4.54
CA GLY A 112 -6.48 9.94 -5.71
C GLY A 112 -7.39 8.75 -6.05
N SER A 113 -7.31 7.63 -5.34
CA SER A 113 -8.28 6.52 -5.49
C SER A 113 -9.69 7.01 -5.18
N LYS A 114 -10.62 6.79 -6.10
CA LYS A 114 -12.00 7.25 -6.00
C LYS A 114 -12.83 6.34 -5.09
N LEU A 115 -13.79 6.95 -4.40
CA LEU A 115 -14.81 6.28 -3.58
C LEU A 115 -16.17 6.48 -4.23
N PHE A 116 -16.99 5.43 -4.27
CA PHE A 116 -18.29 5.44 -4.95
C PHE A 116 -19.41 4.91 -4.05
N GLU A 117 -20.65 5.27 -4.39
CA GLU A 117 -21.84 4.65 -3.78
C GLU A 117 -21.97 3.18 -4.22
N LEU A 118 -22.52 2.35 -3.34
CA LEU A 118 -23.08 1.05 -3.71
C LEU A 118 -24.58 1.22 -3.94
N THR A 119 -25.05 0.97 -5.16
CA THR A 119 -26.45 1.19 -5.55
C THR A 119 -27.40 0.42 -4.62
N GLY A 120 -28.44 1.11 -4.13
CA GLY A 120 -29.41 0.51 -3.22
C GLY A 120 -28.92 0.32 -1.78
N THR A 121 -27.68 0.71 -1.45
CA THR A 121 -27.12 0.67 -0.09
C THR A 121 -26.82 2.10 0.40
N ALA A 122 -27.14 2.37 1.66
CA ALA A 122 -26.81 3.66 2.27
C ALA A 122 -25.29 3.81 2.42
N VAL A 123 -24.75 4.98 2.10
CA VAL A 123 -23.30 5.25 2.16
C VAL A 123 -22.74 5.13 3.58
N ASP A 124 -23.57 5.34 4.61
CA ASP A 124 -23.19 5.11 6.01
C ASP A 124 -23.03 3.62 6.37
N SER A 125 -23.48 2.71 5.50
CA SER A 125 -23.37 1.26 5.70
C SER A 125 -22.24 0.66 4.86
N ALA A 126 -22.17 1.01 3.57
CA ALA A 126 -21.11 0.54 2.69
C ALA A 126 -20.87 1.49 1.51
N ILE A 127 -19.62 1.47 1.04
CA ILE A 127 -19.16 2.19 -0.14
C ILE A 127 -18.37 1.24 -1.05
N VAL A 128 -18.04 1.70 -2.26
CA VAL A 128 -17.26 0.95 -3.25
C VAL A 128 -15.92 1.63 -3.47
N VAL A 129 -14.85 0.84 -3.55
CA VAL A 129 -13.48 1.30 -3.83
C VAL A 129 -12.83 0.42 -4.90
N MET A 130 -11.80 0.94 -5.57
CA MET A 130 -11.03 0.15 -6.54
C MET A 130 -9.77 -0.42 -5.90
N ASN A 131 -9.67 -1.75 -5.81
CA ASN A 131 -8.51 -2.47 -5.30
C ASN A 131 -8.01 -3.48 -6.35
N GLY A 132 -6.72 -3.42 -6.70
CA GLY A 132 -6.12 -4.39 -7.62
C GLY A 132 -6.78 -4.45 -9.01
N GLY A 133 -7.43 -3.37 -9.46
CA GLY A 133 -8.15 -3.31 -10.74
C GLY A 133 -9.60 -3.80 -10.67
N ASN A 134 -10.10 -4.22 -9.51
CA ASN A 134 -11.49 -4.60 -9.31
C ASN A 134 -12.19 -3.59 -8.39
N TYR A 135 -13.48 -3.39 -8.61
CA TYR A 135 -14.31 -2.70 -7.64
C TYR A 135 -14.70 -3.68 -6.54
N VAL A 136 -14.47 -3.27 -5.30
CA VAL A 136 -14.74 -4.07 -4.11
C VAL A 136 -15.51 -3.25 -3.09
N LYS A 137 -16.25 -3.93 -2.24
CA LYS A 137 -17.03 -3.32 -1.17
C LYS A 137 -16.15 -2.98 0.02
N ALA A 138 -16.40 -1.81 0.60
CA ALA A 138 -15.91 -1.43 1.91
C ALA A 138 -17.11 -1.17 2.85
N ALA A 139 -17.22 -1.96 3.91
CA ALA A 139 -18.33 -1.87 4.87
C ALA A 139 -17.93 -1.05 6.08
N ARG A 140 -18.86 -0.30 6.68
CA ARG A 140 -18.58 0.46 7.91
C ARG A 140 -18.08 -0.48 9.01
N ALA A 141 -16.91 -0.17 9.55
CA ALA A 141 -16.36 -0.85 10.70
C ALA A 141 -17.07 -0.34 11.97
N GLU A 142 -17.36 -1.25 12.90
CA GLU A 142 -17.96 -0.94 14.20
C GLU A 142 -16.95 -0.37 15.21
#